data_AF-C2EMH0-F1
#
_entry.id   AF-C2EMH0-F1
#
_cell.length_a   1.000
_cell.length_b   1.000
_cell.length_c   1.000
_cell.angle_alpha   90.00
_cell.angle_beta   90.00
_cell.angle_gamma   90.00
#
_symmetry.space_group_name_H-M   'P 1'
#
loop_
_entity.id
_entity.type
_entity.pdbx_description
1 polymer ?
#
loop_
_entity_poly.entity_id
_entity_poly.type
_entity_poly.pdbx_seq_one_letter_code
_entity_poly.pdbx_strand_id
1 'polypeptide(L)'
;MADKKIQLTPMDIHNKEFKRRGRNGYDRYEVDSFLDDIVDDYGDALDQVVDLKNEVVSLKDQIKNLQIQVDEYNDKKKSLKESLISAQQTSDEMKEKAEEEAKSILVNAKRQAETDTDYQKQQKNTISKDYKRLKKQISEFRSHMQAMLQEEIDNLNDDQWQHALDEYFHLQRFYPGDGAEPIDAGPETQEEEFAREAALDDEDVDNDDENDVNSSQESDDLSLDPPDDSDDDQNDSKPKPMTGDSPSHETINLKPDNDNKLGPMIVFPDDYKK
;
A
#
# COMPACT_ATOMS: atom_id res chain seq x y z
N MET A 1 -62.84 -11.47 -53.75
CA MET A 1 -63.52 -12.78 -53.71
C MET A 1 -64.95 -12.53 -54.14
N ALA A 2 -65.40 -13.13 -55.24
CA ALA A 2 -66.76 -12.94 -55.72
C ALA A 2 -67.72 -13.57 -54.71
N ASP A 3 -68.63 -12.77 -54.15
CA ASP A 3 -69.74 -13.26 -53.34
C ASP A 3 -70.59 -14.18 -54.23
N LYS A 4 -70.36 -15.49 -54.12
CA LYS A 4 -71.14 -16.48 -54.85
C LYS A 4 -72.51 -16.52 -54.19
N LYS A 5 -73.44 -15.72 -54.73
CA LYS A 5 -74.83 -15.64 -54.29
C LYS A 5 -75.45 -17.05 -54.30
N ILE A 6 -75.76 -17.57 -53.11
CA ILE A 6 -76.51 -18.81 -52.93
C ILE A 6 -77.88 -18.61 -53.59
N GLN A 7 -78.19 -19.43 -54.59
CA GLN A 7 -79.39 -19.24 -55.42
C GLN A 7 -80.64 -19.92 -54.83
N LEU A 8 -80.46 -20.88 -53.92
CA LEU A 8 -81.52 -21.62 -53.23
C LEU A 8 -81.05 -21.97 -51.82
N THR A 9 -81.89 -21.78 -50.81
CA THR A 9 -81.69 -22.27 -49.44
C THR A 9 -82.31 -23.65 -49.25
N PRO A 10 -81.93 -24.44 -48.22
CA PRO A 10 -82.63 -25.70 -47.91
C PRO A 10 -84.14 -25.50 -47.77
N MET A 11 -84.57 -24.37 -47.17
CA MET A 11 -85.98 -24.02 -47.08
C MET A 11 -86.63 -23.68 -48.42
N ASP A 12 -85.89 -23.10 -49.37
CA ASP A 12 -86.42 -22.85 -50.72
C ASP A 12 -86.62 -24.15 -51.51
N ILE A 13 -85.79 -25.18 -51.24
CA ILE A 13 -85.91 -26.51 -51.83
C ILE A 13 -87.10 -27.25 -51.20
N HIS A 14 -87.24 -27.21 -49.87
CA HIS A 14 -88.35 -27.85 -49.15
C HIS A 14 -89.71 -27.26 -49.52
N ASN A 15 -89.81 -25.93 -49.66
CA ASN A 15 -91.07 -25.25 -50.03
C ASN A 15 -91.36 -25.28 -51.54
N LYS A 16 -90.61 -26.04 -52.34
CA LYS A 16 -90.73 -26.01 -53.80
C LYS A 16 -91.89 -26.87 -54.29
N GLU A 17 -92.97 -26.22 -54.72
CA GLU A 17 -94.07 -26.93 -55.39
C GLU A 17 -93.84 -27.08 -56.90
N PHE A 18 -93.97 -28.31 -57.41
CA PHE A 18 -93.88 -28.61 -58.84
C PHE A 18 -95.27 -28.68 -59.51
N LYS A 19 -95.36 -28.11 -60.72
CA LYS A 19 -96.57 -28.20 -61.54
C LYS A 19 -96.83 -29.65 -61.96
N ARG A 20 -98.05 -30.13 -61.74
CA ARG A 20 -98.48 -31.49 -62.11
C ARG A 20 -98.54 -31.63 -63.63
N ARG A 21 -97.64 -32.41 -64.22
CA ARG A 21 -97.72 -32.85 -65.63
C ARG A 21 -98.54 -34.15 -65.70
N GLY A 22 -99.27 -34.37 -66.80
CA GLY A 22 -100.18 -35.53 -66.98
C GLY A 22 -99.48 -36.90 -67.04
N ARG A 23 -99.89 -37.79 -67.95
CA ARG A 23 -99.42 -39.21 -68.04
C ARG A 23 -97.90 -39.46 -68.20
N ASN A 24 -97.05 -38.44 -68.26
CA ASN A 24 -95.60 -38.53 -68.50
C ASN A 24 -94.77 -37.70 -67.51
N GLY A 25 -95.21 -37.56 -66.25
CA GLY A 25 -94.45 -36.88 -65.18
C GLY A 25 -93.68 -37.85 -64.28
N TYR A 26 -92.72 -37.32 -63.52
CA TYR A 26 -92.05 -38.05 -62.43
C TYR A 26 -93.04 -38.40 -61.30
N ASP A 27 -92.77 -39.48 -60.58
CA ASP A 27 -93.54 -39.83 -59.39
C ASP A 27 -93.27 -38.79 -58.30
N ARG A 28 -94.35 -38.31 -57.67
CA ARG A 28 -94.27 -37.24 -56.68
C ARG A 28 -93.67 -37.72 -55.39
N TYR A 29 -93.99 -38.94 -54.96
CA TYR A 29 -93.47 -39.49 -53.71
C TYR A 29 -91.97 -39.74 -53.79
N GLU A 30 -91.47 -40.19 -54.95
CA GLU A 30 -90.04 -40.41 -55.19
C GLU A 30 -89.27 -39.07 -55.26
N VAL A 31 -89.84 -38.06 -55.94
CA VAL A 31 -89.24 -36.73 -56.00
C VAL A 31 -89.23 -36.04 -54.64
N ASP A 32 -90.32 -36.13 -53.87
CA ASP A 32 -90.39 -35.53 -52.53
C ASP A 32 -89.36 -36.19 -51.59
N SER A 33 -89.27 -37.53 -51.57
CA SER A 33 -88.24 -38.24 -50.78
C SER A 33 -86.82 -37.85 -51.16
N PHE A 34 -86.55 -37.70 -52.47
CA PHE A 34 -85.23 -37.27 -52.94
C PHE A 34 -84.92 -35.80 -52.59
N LEU A 35 -85.94 -34.94 -52.55
CA LEU A 35 -85.77 -33.55 -52.13
C LEU A 35 -85.55 -33.42 -50.62
N ASP A 36 -86.17 -34.28 -49.81
CA ASP A 36 -85.89 -34.35 -48.38
C ASP A 36 -84.41 -34.74 -48.14
N ASP A 37 -83.91 -35.78 -48.83
CA ASP A 37 -82.49 -36.17 -48.76
C ASP A 37 -81.56 -35.01 -49.20
N ILE A 38 -81.92 -34.29 -50.26
CA ILE A 38 -81.15 -33.10 -50.72
C ILE A 38 -81.18 -31.98 -49.68
N VAL A 39 -82.32 -31.74 -49.03
CA VAL A 39 -82.45 -30.68 -48.03
C VAL A 39 -81.56 -30.98 -46.83
N ASP A 40 -81.50 -32.24 -46.39
CA ASP A 40 -80.64 -32.70 -45.30
C ASP A 40 -79.16 -32.60 -45.69
N ASP A 41 -78.75 -33.18 -46.82
CA ASP A 41 -77.36 -33.12 -47.33
C ASP A 41 -76.90 -31.67 -47.55
N TYR A 42 -77.81 -30.79 -48.02
CA TYR A 42 -77.51 -29.38 -48.24
C TYR A 42 -77.40 -28.60 -46.93
N GLY A 43 -78.18 -28.98 -45.90
CA GLY A 43 -78.04 -28.49 -44.54
C GLY A 43 -76.69 -28.86 -43.93
N ASP A 44 -76.34 -30.14 -43.99
CA ASP A 44 -75.05 -30.65 -43.50
C ASP A 44 -73.85 -29.99 -44.19
N ALA A 45 -73.95 -29.78 -45.51
CA ALA A 45 -72.91 -29.07 -46.26
C ALA A 45 -72.79 -27.58 -45.84
N LEU A 46 -73.89 -26.92 -45.52
CA LEU A 46 -73.87 -25.54 -45.02
C LEU A 46 -73.23 -25.45 -43.64
N ASP A 47 -73.58 -26.37 -42.73
CA ASP A 47 -72.99 -26.43 -41.40
C ASP A 47 -71.48 -26.68 -41.47
N GLN A 48 -71.03 -27.62 -42.32
CA GLN A 48 -69.59 -27.83 -42.56
C GLN A 48 -68.88 -26.58 -43.10
N VAL A 49 -69.52 -25.82 -44.00
CA VAL A 49 -68.95 -24.57 -44.52
C VAL A 49 -68.82 -23.52 -43.42
N VAL A 50 -69.80 -23.43 -42.52
CA VAL A 50 -69.74 -22.53 -41.36
C VAL A 50 -68.61 -22.93 -40.43
N ASP A 51 -68.48 -24.22 -40.11
CA ASP A 51 -67.42 -24.74 -39.24
C ASP A 51 -66.03 -24.49 -39.83
N LEU A 52 -65.83 -24.81 -41.12
CA LEU A 52 -64.56 -24.54 -41.81
C LEU A 52 -64.25 -23.04 -41.85
N LYS A 53 -65.26 -22.18 -42.03
CA LYS A 53 -65.04 -20.73 -42.01
C LYS A 53 -64.61 -20.25 -40.62
N ASN A 54 -65.21 -20.78 -39.56
CA ASN A 54 -64.83 -20.48 -38.19
C ASN A 54 -63.41 -20.97 -37.88
N GLU A 55 -63.04 -22.17 -38.33
CA GLU A 55 -61.69 -22.72 -38.21
C GLU A 55 -60.66 -21.84 -38.94
N VAL A 56 -60.95 -21.43 -40.17
CA VAL A 56 -60.08 -20.52 -40.94
C VAL A 56 -59.86 -19.19 -40.22
N VAL A 57 -60.90 -18.63 -39.58
CA VAL A 57 -60.75 -17.41 -38.77
C VAL A 57 -59.86 -17.68 -37.57
N SER A 58 -60.10 -18.77 -36.82
CA SER A 58 -59.30 -19.15 -35.66
C SER A 58 -57.82 -19.34 -36.01
N LEU A 59 -57.52 -20.08 -37.08
CA LEU A 59 -56.16 -20.32 -37.56
C LEU A 59 -55.48 -19.02 -38.01
N LYS A 60 -56.20 -18.11 -38.66
CA LYS A 60 -55.67 -16.80 -39.03
C LYS A 60 -55.29 -15.96 -37.82
N ASP A 61 -56.12 -15.97 -36.77
CA ASP A 61 -55.82 -15.28 -35.53
C ASP A 61 -54.60 -15.88 -34.82
N GLN A 62 -54.48 -17.22 -34.81
CA GLN A 62 -53.29 -17.90 -34.29
C GLN A 62 -52.03 -17.53 -35.07
N ILE A 63 -52.08 -17.54 -36.40
CA ILE A 63 -50.95 -17.12 -37.25
C ILE A 63 -50.57 -15.67 -36.95
N LYS A 64 -51.55 -14.76 -36.82
CA LYS A 64 -51.29 -13.37 -36.48
C LYS A 64 -50.59 -13.23 -35.13
N ASN A 65 -51.06 -13.97 -34.11
CA ASN A 65 -50.46 -13.94 -32.78
C ASN A 65 -49.04 -14.51 -32.78
N LEU A 66 -48.81 -15.60 -33.50
CA LEU A 66 -47.47 -16.19 -33.67
C LEU A 66 -46.53 -15.23 -34.41
N GLN A 67 -47.02 -14.53 -35.44
CA GLN A 67 -46.23 -13.54 -36.16
C GLN A 67 -45.78 -12.39 -35.23
N ILE A 68 -46.70 -11.87 -34.39
CA ILE A 68 -46.37 -10.83 -33.40
C ILE A 68 -45.28 -11.34 -32.44
N GLN A 69 -45.40 -12.57 -31.92
CA GLN A 69 -44.39 -13.13 -31.03
C GLN A 69 -43.03 -13.27 -31.73
N VAL A 70 -43.01 -13.74 -32.98
CA VAL A 70 -41.77 -13.86 -33.76
C VAL A 70 -41.11 -12.49 -33.94
N ASP A 71 -41.88 -11.45 -34.24
CA ASP A 71 -41.38 -10.10 -34.39
C ASP A 71 -40.80 -9.56 -33.06
N GLU A 72 -41.49 -9.77 -31.94
CA GLU A 72 -40.96 -9.44 -30.61
C GLU A 72 -39.66 -10.19 -30.27
N TYR A 73 -39.56 -11.48 -30.61
CA TYR A 73 -38.35 -12.26 -30.41
C TYR A 73 -37.19 -11.74 -31.27
N ASN A 74 -37.48 -11.33 -32.50
CA ASN A 74 -36.48 -10.74 -33.38
C ASN A 74 -35.97 -9.40 -32.85
N ASP A 75 -36.86 -8.55 -32.33
CA ASP A 75 -36.49 -7.27 -31.71
C ASP A 75 -35.64 -7.49 -30.44
N LYS A 76 -36.06 -8.41 -29.57
CA LYS A 76 -35.28 -8.81 -28.38
C LYS A 76 -33.90 -9.35 -28.76
N LYS A 77 -33.83 -10.21 -29.78
CA LYS A 77 -32.57 -10.77 -30.30
C LYS A 77 -31.66 -9.66 -30.85
N LYS A 78 -32.22 -8.67 -31.55
CA LYS A 78 -31.47 -7.52 -32.07
C LYS A 78 -30.90 -6.67 -30.93
N SER A 79 -31.73 -6.30 -29.96
CA SER A 79 -31.31 -5.55 -28.79
C SER A 79 -30.23 -6.28 -27.99
N LEU A 80 -30.41 -7.58 -27.74
CA LEU A 80 -29.41 -8.40 -27.05
C LEU A 80 -28.08 -8.45 -27.80
N LYS A 81 -28.11 -8.59 -29.13
CA LYS A 81 -26.90 -8.58 -29.97
C LYS A 81 -26.18 -7.23 -29.88
N GLU A 82 -26.92 -6.13 -29.89
CA GLU A 82 -26.37 -4.77 -29.77
C GLU A 82 -25.75 -4.56 -28.39
N SER A 83 -26.42 -4.97 -27.32
CA SER A 83 -25.87 -4.94 -25.95
C SER A 83 -24.61 -5.82 -25.82
N LEU A 84 -24.57 -6.99 -26.46
CA LEU A 84 -23.41 -7.87 -26.44
C LEU A 84 -22.21 -7.23 -27.15
N ILE A 85 -22.43 -6.61 -28.31
CA ILE A 85 -21.38 -5.90 -29.05
C ILE A 85 -20.86 -4.72 -28.23
N SER A 86 -21.76 -3.93 -27.63
CA SER A 86 -21.37 -2.79 -26.79
C SER A 86 -20.61 -3.22 -25.53
N ALA A 87 -21.04 -4.32 -24.88
CA ALA A 87 -20.33 -4.88 -23.74
C ALA A 87 -18.94 -5.37 -24.13
N GLN A 88 -18.80 -6.00 -25.30
CA GLN A 88 -17.50 -6.44 -25.80
C GLN A 88 -16.59 -5.25 -26.15
N GLN A 89 -17.10 -4.24 -26.84
CA GLN A 89 -16.35 -3.01 -27.12
C GLN A 89 -15.88 -2.32 -25.82
N THR A 90 -16.77 -2.17 -24.85
CA THR A 90 -16.42 -1.60 -23.53
C THR A 90 -15.37 -2.44 -22.82
N SER A 91 -15.46 -3.78 -22.90
CA SER A 91 -14.48 -4.68 -22.31
C SER A 91 -13.11 -4.55 -22.98
N ASP A 92 -13.07 -4.43 -24.30
CA ASP A 92 -11.83 -4.28 -25.07
C ASP A 92 -11.20 -2.90 -24.79
N GLU A 93 -12.00 -1.82 -24.77
CA GLU A 93 -11.56 -0.47 -24.39
C GLU A 93 -11.01 -0.43 -22.95
N MET A 94 -11.71 -1.06 -22.00
CA MET A 94 -11.27 -1.15 -20.61
C MET A 94 -9.93 -1.90 -20.49
N LYS A 95 -9.76 -2.98 -21.26
CA LYS A 95 -8.51 -3.73 -21.31
C LYS A 95 -7.37 -2.91 -21.89
N GLU A 96 -7.61 -2.24 -23.02
CA GLU A 96 -6.62 -1.36 -23.66
C GLU A 96 -6.18 -0.24 -22.71
N LYS A 97 -7.13 0.43 -22.07
CA LYS A 97 -6.86 1.49 -21.09
C LYS A 97 -6.07 0.96 -19.89
N ALA A 98 -6.45 -0.20 -19.33
CA ALA A 98 -5.72 -0.82 -18.23
C ALA A 98 -4.28 -1.20 -18.62
N GLU A 99 -4.08 -1.68 -19.86
CA GLU A 99 -2.74 -1.97 -20.39
C GLU A 99 -1.90 -0.70 -20.57
N GLU A 100 -2.50 0.40 -21.05
CA GLU A 100 -1.83 1.69 -21.18
C GLU A 100 -1.44 2.27 -19.82
N GLU A 101 -2.37 2.27 -18.85
CA GLU A 101 -2.12 2.72 -17.49
C GLU A 101 -1.03 1.87 -16.82
N ALA A 102 -1.07 0.54 -16.97
CA ALA A 102 -0.04 -0.35 -16.45
C ALA A 102 1.34 -0.06 -17.06
N LYS A 103 1.41 0.18 -18.38
CA LYS A 103 2.65 0.58 -19.06
C LYS A 103 3.15 1.92 -18.53
N SER A 104 2.27 2.90 -18.36
CA SER A 104 2.61 4.23 -17.81
C SER A 104 3.17 4.11 -16.38
N ILE A 105 2.51 3.33 -15.51
CA ILE A 105 2.98 3.06 -14.15
C ILE A 105 4.36 2.42 -14.17
N LEU A 106 4.60 1.42 -15.03
CA LEU A 106 5.91 0.78 -15.14
C LEU A 106 6.99 1.74 -15.61
N VAL A 107 6.70 2.60 -16.60
CA VAL A 107 7.65 3.59 -17.10
C VAL A 107 7.97 4.62 -16.02
N ASN A 108 6.95 5.13 -15.31
CA ASN A 108 7.14 6.10 -14.25
C ASN A 108 7.90 5.51 -13.06
N ALA A 109 7.56 4.28 -12.63
CA ALA A 109 8.26 3.57 -11.57
C ALA A 109 9.74 3.32 -11.94
N LYS A 110 10.03 2.94 -13.19
CA LYS A 110 11.42 2.78 -13.66
C LYS A 110 12.18 4.10 -13.63
N ARG A 111 11.59 5.19 -14.13
CA ARG A 111 12.21 6.52 -14.12
C ARG A 111 12.48 7.00 -12.71
N GLN A 112 11.53 6.79 -11.79
CA GLN A 112 11.70 7.15 -10.39
C GLN A 112 12.81 6.32 -9.73
N ALA A 113 12.80 5.00 -9.94
CA ALA A 113 13.84 4.12 -9.41
C ALA A 113 15.24 4.48 -9.94
N GLU A 114 15.36 4.85 -11.22
CA GLU A 114 16.63 5.32 -11.80
C GLU A 114 17.09 6.62 -11.14
N THR A 115 16.18 7.59 -10.99
CA THR A 115 16.46 8.88 -10.35
C THR A 115 16.91 8.70 -8.89
N ASP A 116 16.18 7.89 -8.12
CA ASP A 116 16.50 7.61 -6.72
C ASP A 116 17.84 6.86 -6.59
N THR A 117 18.08 5.89 -7.48
CA THR A 117 19.34 5.14 -7.50
C THR A 117 20.53 6.06 -7.79
N ASP A 118 20.40 6.96 -8.76
CA ASP A 118 21.48 7.88 -9.11
C ASP A 118 21.71 8.92 -8.01
N TYR A 119 20.65 9.42 -7.38
CA TYR A 119 20.75 10.26 -6.19
C TYR A 119 21.49 9.55 -5.04
N GLN A 120 21.14 8.30 -4.75
CA GLN A 120 21.82 7.49 -3.73
C GLN A 120 23.30 7.23 -4.07
N LYS A 121 23.62 6.93 -5.35
CA LYS A 121 25.01 6.79 -5.80
C LYS A 121 25.79 8.09 -5.58
N GLN A 122 25.20 9.24 -5.90
CA GLN A 122 25.82 10.54 -5.69
C GLN A 122 26.08 10.78 -4.20
N GLN A 123 25.10 10.56 -3.33
CA GLN A 123 25.27 10.66 -1.88
C GLN A 123 26.39 9.74 -1.37
N LYS A 124 26.38 8.46 -1.76
CA LYS A 124 27.44 7.51 -1.39
C LYS A 124 28.81 8.00 -1.82
N ASN A 125 28.93 8.55 -3.02
CA ASN A 125 30.19 9.10 -3.51
C ASN A 125 30.64 10.32 -2.70
N THR A 126 29.73 11.21 -2.34
CA THR A 126 30.02 12.37 -1.47
C THR A 126 30.48 11.91 -0.09
N ILE A 127 29.71 11.06 0.59
CA ILE A 127 30.07 10.51 1.91
C ILE A 127 31.41 9.77 1.84
N SER A 128 31.67 9.00 0.78
CA SER A 128 32.94 8.31 0.61
C SER A 128 34.13 9.28 0.47
N LYS A 129 33.95 10.40 -0.25
CA LYS A 129 34.95 11.45 -0.36
C LYS A 129 35.18 12.14 0.99
N ASP A 130 34.12 12.48 1.69
CA ASP A 130 34.21 13.13 3.00
C ASP A 130 34.86 12.21 4.04
N TYR A 131 34.53 10.92 4.04
CA TYR A 131 35.19 9.91 4.87
C TYR A 131 36.69 9.87 4.60
N LYS A 132 37.11 9.85 3.33
CA LYS A 132 38.54 9.86 2.97
C LYS A 132 39.23 11.15 3.44
N ARG A 133 38.56 12.30 3.29
CA ARG A 133 39.07 13.60 3.76
C ARG A 133 39.25 13.60 5.27
N LEU A 134 38.24 13.17 6.02
CA LEU A 134 38.27 13.11 7.47
C LEU A 134 39.35 12.15 7.97
N LYS A 135 39.46 10.97 7.35
CA LYS A 135 40.54 10.01 7.66
C LYS A 135 41.93 10.61 7.47
N LYS A 136 42.13 11.39 6.40
CA LYS A 136 43.39 12.12 6.16
C LYS A 136 43.64 13.16 7.27
N GLN A 137 42.65 13.98 7.59
CA GLN A 137 42.76 14.99 8.66
C GLN A 137 43.09 14.36 10.02
N ILE A 138 42.44 13.24 10.37
CA ILE A 138 42.75 12.50 11.61
C ILE A 138 44.18 11.96 11.59
N SER A 139 44.64 11.43 10.46
CA SER A 139 46.02 10.94 10.33
C SER A 139 47.05 12.06 10.47
N GLU A 140 46.80 13.22 9.87
CA GLU A 140 47.64 14.42 9.99
C GLU A 140 47.66 14.93 11.43
N PHE A 141 46.49 15.07 12.07
CA PHE A 141 46.37 15.47 13.47
C PHE A 141 47.10 14.51 14.41
N ARG A 142 46.94 13.20 14.22
CA ARG A 142 47.63 12.19 15.03
C ARG A 142 49.14 12.28 14.89
N SER A 143 49.63 12.50 13.66
CA SER A 143 51.06 12.66 13.40
C SER A 143 51.60 13.95 14.01
N HIS A 144 50.82 15.04 13.94
CA HIS A 144 51.16 16.32 14.55
C HIS A 144 51.23 16.23 16.08
N MET A 145 50.24 15.63 16.74
CA MET A 145 50.29 15.41 18.19
C MET A 145 51.46 14.52 18.59
N GLN A 146 51.73 13.46 17.84
CA GLN A 146 52.86 12.59 18.14
C GLN A 146 54.19 13.33 18.01
N ALA A 147 54.33 14.20 17.02
CA ALA A 147 55.52 15.05 16.85
C ALA A 147 55.66 16.07 18.00
N MET A 148 54.58 16.76 18.36
CA MET A 148 54.58 17.72 19.49
C MET A 148 54.94 17.04 20.81
N LEU A 149 54.38 15.86 21.09
CA LEU A 149 54.72 15.11 22.30
C LEU A 149 56.16 14.60 22.28
N GLN A 150 56.67 14.17 21.12
CA GLN A 150 58.06 13.77 20.99
C GLN A 150 59.01 14.96 21.22
N GLU A 151 58.68 16.13 20.66
CA GLU A 151 59.43 17.37 20.89
C GLU A 151 59.45 17.77 22.37
N GLU A 152 58.32 17.64 23.08
CA GLU A 152 58.27 17.91 24.53
C GLU A 152 59.09 16.88 25.34
N ILE A 153 59.07 15.61 24.94
CA ILE A 153 59.92 14.57 25.54
C ILE A 153 61.40 14.86 25.26
N ASP A 154 61.76 15.22 24.03
CA ASP A 154 63.13 15.54 23.64
C ASP A 154 63.63 16.79 24.41
N ASN A 155 62.76 17.77 24.65
CA ASN A 155 63.04 18.94 25.49
C ASN A 155 63.25 18.58 26.97
N LEU A 156 62.42 17.68 27.53
CA LEU A 156 62.59 17.19 28.92
C LEU A 156 63.83 16.32 29.10
N ASN A 157 64.27 15.63 28.06
CA ASN A 157 65.48 14.80 28.06
C ASN A 157 66.77 15.64 27.86
N ASP A 158 66.68 16.96 27.76
CA ASP A 158 67.87 17.81 27.70
C ASP A 158 68.51 17.91 29.10
N ASP A 159 69.72 17.38 29.27
CA ASP A 159 70.50 17.45 30.52
C ASP A 159 70.77 18.90 30.97
N GLN A 160 70.43 19.91 30.15
CA GLN A 160 70.48 21.32 30.50
C GLN A 160 69.64 21.71 31.72
N TRP A 161 68.57 21.00 32.05
CA TRP A 161 67.83 21.30 33.28
C TRP A 161 68.68 21.06 34.54
N GLN A 162 69.58 20.06 34.52
CA GLN A 162 70.51 19.78 35.62
C GLN A 162 71.51 20.92 35.75
N HIS A 163 72.11 21.35 34.63
CA HIS A 163 73.03 22.48 34.60
C HIS A 163 72.37 23.80 35.05
N ALA A 164 71.12 24.05 34.65
CA ALA A 164 70.39 25.26 35.04
C ALA A 164 70.02 25.29 36.53
N LEU A 165 69.70 24.13 37.14
CA LEU A 165 69.49 24.03 38.58
C LEU A 165 70.79 24.21 39.36
N ASP A 166 71.89 23.61 38.90
CA ASP A 166 73.20 23.76 39.53
C ASP A 166 73.69 25.21 39.52
N GLU A 167 73.45 25.94 38.43
CA GLU A 167 73.75 27.38 38.35
C GLU A 167 72.92 28.19 39.36
N TYR A 168 71.61 27.93 39.46
CA TYR A 168 70.69 28.63 40.35
C TYR A 168 71.01 28.42 41.83
N PHE A 169 71.31 27.18 42.22
CA PHE A 169 71.66 26.84 43.60
C PHE A 169 73.16 26.95 43.90
N HIS A 170 73.96 27.38 42.92
CA HIS A 170 75.42 27.49 43.01
C HIS A 170 76.12 26.19 43.43
N LEU A 171 75.63 25.03 42.96
CA LEU A 171 76.29 23.75 43.17
C LEU A 171 77.38 23.55 42.12
N GLN A 172 78.57 23.14 42.56
CA GLN A 172 79.66 22.80 41.67
C GLN A 172 79.64 21.29 41.46
N ARG A 173 79.09 20.83 40.35
CA ARG A 173 79.02 19.40 40.00
C ARG A 173 79.87 19.08 38.78
N PHE A 174 80.49 17.91 38.79
CA PHE A 174 81.24 17.39 37.65
C PHE A 174 80.33 16.50 36.80
N TYR A 175 80.23 16.81 35.51
CA TYR A 175 79.43 16.09 34.53
C TYR A 175 80.32 15.20 33.66
N PRO A 176 80.31 13.87 33.84
CA PRO A 176 81.11 12.95 33.03
C PRO A 176 80.56 12.85 31.59
N GLY A 177 81.43 12.90 30.58
CA GLY A 177 81.02 12.87 29.16
C GLY A 177 80.42 11.55 28.64
N ASP A 178 80.25 10.54 29.52
CA ASP A 178 79.62 9.25 29.22
C ASP A 178 78.13 9.19 29.63
N GLY A 179 77.57 10.32 30.09
CA GLY A 179 76.16 10.43 30.51
C GLY A 179 75.84 9.78 31.85
N ALA A 180 76.85 9.52 32.69
CA ALA A 180 76.68 9.06 34.07
C ALA A 180 76.17 10.19 34.97
N GLU A 181 75.54 9.83 36.10
CA GLU A 181 74.99 10.80 37.07
C GLU A 181 76.06 11.83 37.51
N PRO A 182 75.71 13.14 37.59
CA PRO A 182 76.65 14.18 38.01
C PRO A 182 77.16 13.94 39.43
N ILE A 183 78.47 13.99 39.61
CA ILE A 183 79.12 13.77 40.91
C ILE A 183 79.30 15.13 41.58
N ASP A 184 78.91 15.21 42.84
CA ASP A 184 79.15 16.39 43.67
C ASP A 184 80.65 16.67 43.76
N ALA A 185 81.09 17.85 43.28
CA ALA A 185 82.45 18.28 43.52
C ALA A 185 82.46 18.83 44.95
N GLY A 186 82.56 17.91 45.91
CA GLY A 186 82.51 18.22 47.34
C GLY A 186 83.40 19.40 47.72
N PRO A 187 83.11 20.08 48.84
CA PRO A 187 83.78 21.32 49.19
C PRO A 187 85.29 21.11 49.30
N GLU A 188 86.07 21.91 48.56
CA GLU A 188 87.53 21.98 48.72
C GLU A 188 87.96 22.62 50.05
N THR A 189 87.04 22.92 50.98
CA THR A 189 87.37 23.39 52.31
C THR A 189 86.51 22.71 53.37
N GLN A 190 87.17 21.97 54.28
CA GLN A 190 86.59 21.42 55.52
C GLN A 190 85.97 22.49 56.44
N GLU A 191 86.14 23.77 56.13
CA GLU A 191 85.63 24.90 56.92
C GLU A 191 84.14 25.21 56.66
N GLU A 192 83.59 24.89 55.48
CA GLU A 192 82.17 25.18 55.19
C GLU A 192 81.20 24.06 55.60
N GLU A 193 81.69 22.81 55.68
CA GLU A 193 80.90 21.66 56.18
C GLU A 193 80.58 21.83 57.68
N PHE A 194 81.57 22.27 58.47
CA PHE A 194 81.39 22.54 59.90
C PHE A 194 80.43 23.71 60.18
N ALA A 195 80.30 24.66 59.24
CA ALA A 195 79.40 25.81 59.37
C ALA A 195 77.94 25.46 59.01
N ARG A 196 77.71 24.50 58.11
CA ARG A 196 76.35 24.02 57.79
C ARG A 196 75.81 23.09 58.86
N GLU A 197 76.65 22.25 59.46
CA GLU A 197 76.24 21.37 60.55
C GLU A 197 75.93 22.16 61.84
N ALA A 198 76.66 23.26 62.10
CA ALA A 198 76.36 24.16 63.22
C ALA A 198 75.08 25.02 63.03
N ALA A 199 74.53 25.10 61.82
CA ALA A 199 73.27 25.81 61.56
C ALA A 199 72.03 24.88 61.56
N LEU A 200 72.24 23.57 61.74
CA LEU A 200 71.19 22.55 61.82
C LEU A 200 70.98 22.00 63.24
N ASP A 201 71.72 22.52 64.23
CA ASP A 201 71.66 22.11 65.65
C ASP A 201 70.70 22.97 66.51
N ASP A 202 69.76 23.68 65.85
CA ASP A 202 68.68 24.44 66.51
C ASP A 202 67.40 24.34 65.67
N GLU A 203 66.90 23.11 65.44
CA GLU A 203 65.47 22.78 65.60
C GLU A 203 65.36 21.30 65.97
N ASP A 204 64.87 21.08 67.19
CA ASP A 204 64.68 19.78 67.82
C ASP A 204 63.88 18.81 66.96
N VAL A 205 64.41 17.59 66.95
CA VAL A 205 63.84 16.35 66.44
C VAL A 205 62.77 15.83 67.40
N ASP A 206 61.60 15.50 66.85
CA ASP A 206 60.71 14.38 67.24
C ASP A 206 59.78 14.16 66.02
N ASN A 207 60.06 13.25 65.08
CA ASN A 207 59.99 11.78 65.12
C ASN A 207 58.66 11.22 65.66
N ASP A 208 57.75 10.86 64.76
CA ASP A 208 57.44 9.46 64.36
C ASP A 208 56.31 9.53 63.31
N ASP A 209 56.54 9.14 62.06
CA ASP A 209 56.37 7.78 61.54
C ASP A 209 54.91 7.28 61.63
N GLU A 210 54.14 7.42 60.54
CA GLU A 210 53.97 6.34 59.57
C GLU A 210 53.19 6.84 58.34
N ASN A 211 53.78 6.54 57.20
CA ASN A 211 53.15 6.39 55.91
C ASN A 211 52.16 5.22 55.99
N ASP A 212 50.90 5.34 55.54
CA ASP A 212 50.38 4.51 54.43
C ASP A 212 48.88 4.78 54.12
N VAL A 213 48.63 4.80 52.81
CA VAL A 213 47.41 4.48 52.06
C VAL A 213 46.00 4.87 52.53
N ASN A 214 45.36 5.59 51.59
CA ASN A 214 44.05 5.26 51.01
C ASN A 214 42.77 5.57 51.82
N SER A 215 41.80 6.05 51.04
CA SER A 215 40.38 6.13 51.33
C SER A 215 39.91 7.32 52.17
N SER A 216 39.32 8.30 51.48
CA SER A 216 38.31 9.17 52.04
C SER A 216 37.13 9.33 51.06
N GLN A 217 36.25 8.32 51.09
CA GLN A 217 34.81 8.58 51.18
C GLN A 217 34.57 9.41 52.45
N GLU A 218 33.92 10.57 52.31
CA GLU A 218 32.53 10.86 52.76
C GLU A 218 32.30 10.54 54.25
N SER A 219 31.75 11.42 55.08
CA SER A 219 30.44 12.08 54.95
C SER A 219 30.33 13.19 56.03
N ASP A 220 29.49 14.22 55.92
CA ASP A 220 28.14 14.34 56.53
C ASP A 220 27.97 15.84 56.86
N ASP A 221 26.82 16.50 56.94
CA ASP A 221 25.40 16.17 56.96
C ASP A 221 24.63 17.52 56.94
N LEU A 222 23.32 17.43 56.70
CA LEU A 222 22.19 18.34 56.86
C LEU A 222 21.50 18.60 55.49
N SER A 223 20.33 18.04 55.15
CA SER A 223 19.31 17.39 55.99
C SER A 223 18.19 16.73 55.13
N LEU A 224 17.47 15.79 55.77
CA LEU A 224 16.02 15.47 55.67
C LEU A 224 15.51 14.44 54.65
N ASP A 225 15.61 13.17 55.08
CA ASP A 225 14.56 12.15 55.35
C ASP A 225 13.47 11.69 54.33
N PRO A 226 13.04 10.41 54.43
CA PRO A 226 12.31 9.63 53.42
C PRO A 226 10.93 9.15 53.96
N PRO A 227 10.34 7.98 53.60
CA PRO A 227 10.27 7.21 52.34
C PRO A 227 8.80 6.99 51.87
N ASP A 228 8.57 6.48 50.65
CA ASP A 228 7.49 5.50 50.45
C ASP A 228 7.67 4.62 49.20
N ASP A 229 7.41 3.33 49.41
CA ASP A 229 7.34 2.24 48.44
C ASP A 229 6.01 2.31 47.66
N SER A 230 6.03 2.15 46.34
CA SER A 230 5.11 1.26 45.60
C SER A 230 5.35 1.31 44.09
N ASP A 231 5.68 0.13 43.56
CA ASP A 231 5.45 -0.44 42.22
C ASP A 231 4.68 0.41 41.20
N ASP A 232 5.19 0.54 39.96
CA ASP A 232 4.58 -0.18 38.83
C ASP A 232 5.45 -0.14 37.55
N ASP A 233 5.16 -1.12 36.72
CA ASP A 233 5.90 -1.74 35.64
C ASP A 233 6.12 -0.92 34.34
N GLN A 234 7.21 -1.30 33.64
CA GLN A 234 7.45 -1.25 32.19
C GLN A 234 7.37 0.11 31.43
N ASN A 235 8.51 0.58 30.91
CA ASN A 235 8.46 1.35 29.65
C ASN A 235 9.68 1.11 28.75
N ASP A 236 9.36 0.58 27.57
CA ASP A 236 10.23 0.17 26.50
C ASP A 236 11.02 1.33 25.87
N SER A 237 12.25 0.98 25.47
CA SER A 237 13.09 1.76 24.57
C SER A 237 12.45 1.92 23.19
N LYS A 238 12.23 3.16 22.71
CA LYS A 238 12.23 3.53 21.27
C LYS A 238 12.38 5.06 21.08
N PRO A 239 13.07 5.52 20.00
CA PRO A 239 13.47 6.91 19.83
C PRO A 239 12.33 7.83 19.32
N LYS A 240 12.38 9.11 19.72
CA LYS A 240 11.43 10.16 19.32
C LYS A 240 11.72 10.69 17.90
N PRO A 241 10.72 10.94 17.04
CA PRO A 241 10.96 11.63 15.77
C PRO A 241 10.98 13.16 15.95
N MET A 242 11.91 13.82 15.26
CA MET A 242 11.98 15.28 15.15
C MET A 242 10.88 15.81 14.24
N THR A 243 10.15 16.83 14.68
CA THR A 243 9.13 17.53 13.91
C THR A 243 9.79 18.54 12.97
N GLY A 244 9.75 18.26 11.67
CA GLY A 244 10.08 19.20 10.60
C GLY A 244 8.83 19.86 10.05
N ASP A 245 8.86 21.18 9.99
CA ASP A 245 7.83 22.07 9.46
C ASP A 245 7.79 22.00 7.92
N SER A 246 6.64 21.64 7.33
CA SER A 246 6.22 22.08 5.99
C SER A 246 4.75 21.74 5.68
N PRO A 247 4.03 22.59 4.93
CA PRO A 247 2.58 22.67 4.96
C PRO A 247 1.95 22.15 3.66
N SER A 248 1.48 20.90 3.67
CA SER A 248 0.44 20.40 2.77
C SER A 248 0.14 18.93 3.04
N HIS A 249 -0.67 18.66 4.06
CA HIS A 249 -1.36 17.38 4.16
C HIS A 249 -2.79 17.60 4.66
N GLU A 250 -3.75 17.43 3.75
CA GLU A 250 -5.12 17.06 4.10
C GLU A 250 -5.06 15.73 4.84
N THR A 251 -5.35 15.76 6.14
CA THR A 251 -5.53 14.56 6.95
C THR A 251 -6.92 13.98 6.68
N ILE A 252 -6.97 12.82 6.02
CA ILE A 252 -8.17 11.98 5.97
C ILE A 252 -8.42 11.44 7.37
N ASN A 253 -9.57 11.81 7.92
CA ASN A 253 -10.06 11.40 9.23
C ASN A 253 -10.50 9.92 9.18
N LEU A 254 -9.83 9.04 9.92
CA LEU A 254 -10.26 7.65 10.14
C LEU A 254 -11.10 7.59 11.43
N LYS A 255 -12.37 7.94 11.30
CA LYS A 255 -13.45 7.41 12.13
C LYS A 255 -14.48 6.78 11.18
N PRO A 256 -15.04 5.60 11.49
CA PRO A 256 -16.13 5.05 10.70
C PRO A 256 -17.41 5.79 11.07
N ASP A 257 -17.68 6.90 10.38
CA ASP A 257 -19.03 7.44 10.34
C ASP A 257 -19.87 6.54 9.45
N ASN A 258 -20.78 5.84 10.13
CA ASN A 258 -21.84 5.05 9.58
C ASN A 258 -22.81 5.99 8.85
N ASP A 259 -22.73 6.09 7.52
CA ASP A 259 -23.89 6.35 6.65
C ASP A 259 -23.54 6.29 5.15
N ASN A 260 -24.48 5.73 4.36
CA ASN A 260 -24.54 5.65 2.90
C ASN A 260 -23.63 4.66 2.14
N LYS A 261 -24.09 3.40 2.11
CA LYS A 261 -23.74 2.44 1.04
C LYS A 261 -24.51 2.76 -0.25
N LEU A 262 -23.84 3.33 -1.24
CA LEU A 262 -24.23 3.26 -2.66
C LEU A 262 -23.06 2.69 -3.46
N GLY A 263 -22.85 1.38 -3.30
CA GLY A 263 -22.03 0.56 -4.20
C GLY A 263 -22.88 -0.61 -4.69
N PRO A 264 -22.63 -1.17 -5.89
CA PRO A 264 -23.43 -2.25 -6.44
C PRO A 264 -23.37 -3.48 -5.52
N MET A 265 -24.52 -3.83 -4.93
CA MET A 265 -24.70 -5.00 -4.08
C MET A 265 -25.02 -6.21 -4.98
N ILE A 266 -24.15 -7.23 -4.95
CA ILE A 266 -24.40 -8.51 -5.61
C ILE A 266 -25.38 -9.29 -4.73
N VAL A 267 -26.60 -9.46 -5.21
CA VAL A 267 -27.65 -10.26 -4.55
C VAL A 267 -27.62 -11.68 -5.13
N PHE A 268 -27.53 -12.68 -4.26
CA PHE A 268 -27.57 -14.07 -4.68
C PHE A 268 -29.01 -14.61 -4.71
N PRO A 269 -29.34 -15.59 -5.56
CA PRO A 269 -30.72 -16.09 -5.72
C PRO A 269 -31.37 -16.64 -4.44
N ASP A 270 -30.58 -16.99 -3.42
CA ASP A 270 -31.08 -17.52 -2.15
C ASP A 270 -31.57 -16.43 -1.18
N ASP A 271 -31.28 -15.15 -1.43
CA ASP A 271 -31.69 -14.03 -0.57
C ASP A 271 -33.20 -13.68 -0.67
N TYR A 272 -33.96 -14.40 -1.50
CA TYR A 272 -35.40 -14.17 -1.71
C TYR A 272 -36.33 -15.08 -0.90
N LYS A 273 -35.82 -15.94 -0.02
CA LYS A 273 -36.67 -16.81 0.82
C LYS A 273 -36.89 -16.19 2.19
N LYS A 274 -38.05 -15.52 2.32
CA LYS A 274 -38.72 -15.30 3.61
C LYS A 274 -39.16 -16.63 4.22
#